data_AF-A0A959XUL1-F1
#
_entry.id   AF-A0A959XUL1-F1
#
_cell.length_a   1.000
_cell.length_b   1.000
_cell.length_c   1.000
_cell.angle_alpha   90.00
_cell.angle_beta   90.00
_cell.angle_gamma   90.00
#
_symmetry.space_group_name_H-M   'P 1'
#
loop_
_entity.id
_entity.type
_entity.pdbx_description
1 polymer ?
#
loop_
_entity_poly.entity_id
_entity_poly.type
_entity_poly.pdbx_seq_one_letter_code
_entity_poly.pdbx_strand_id
1 'polypeptide(L)' 'WTIKESVKAKLKVIVKRTLRHFGYPPDMQKLATELVLRQAEMLAGEFSGD' A
#
# COMPACT_ATOMS: atom_id res chain seq x y z
N TRP A 1 10.03 -14.85 -4.10
CA TRP A 1 8.67 -14.65 -3.54
C TRP A 1 8.69 -13.83 -2.25
N THR A 2 9.55 -14.15 -1.28
CA THR A 2 9.68 -13.47 0.04
C THR A 2 9.93 -11.95 -0.02
N ILE A 3 10.71 -11.48 -1.01
CA ILE A 3 11.02 -10.05 -1.17
C ILE A 3 9.75 -9.22 -1.44
N LYS A 4 8.84 -9.71 -2.31
CA LYS A 4 7.58 -9.02 -2.63
C LYS A 4 6.67 -8.88 -1.41
N GLU A 5 6.58 -9.91 -0.56
CA GLU A 5 5.77 -9.87 0.67
C GLU A 5 6.35 -8.90 1.70
N SER A 6 7.68 -8.89 1.87
CA SER A 6 8.35 -7.97 2.80
C SER A 6 8.15 -6.49 2.43
N VAL A 7 8.14 -6.18 1.13
CA VAL A 7 7.88 -4.83 0.61
C VAL A 7 6.41 -4.46 0.83
N LYS A 8 5.47 -5.38 0.57
CA LYS A 8 4.03 -5.18 0.79
C LYS A 8 3.72 -4.90 2.27
N ALA A 9 4.38 -5.61 3.18
CA ALA A 9 4.24 -5.39 4.62
C ALA A 9 4.75 -4.01 5.05
N LYS A 10 5.93 -3.59 4.58
CA LYS A 10 6.47 -2.25 4.87
C LYS A 10 5.59 -1.14 4.32
N LEU A 11 5.08 -1.29 3.09
CA LEU A 11 4.17 -0.32 2.47
C LEU A 11 2.88 -0.15 3.28
N LYS A 12 2.27 -1.25 3.75
CA LYS A 12 1.08 -1.20 4.64
C LYS A 12 1.33 -0.39 5.91
N VAL A 13 2.50 -0.52 6.53
CA VAL A 13 2.85 0.22 7.76
C VAL A 13 2.96 1.71 7.48
N ILE A 14 3.64 2.09 6.39
CA ILE A 14 3.80 3.49 5.98
C ILE A 14 2.43 4.11 5.71
N VAL A 15 1.60 3.47 4.89
CA VAL A 15 0.27 3.98 4.53
C VAL A 15 -0.63 4.15 5.76
N LYS A 16 -0.66 3.17 6.67
CA LYS A 16 -1.42 3.29 7.92
C LYS A 16 -0.94 4.44 8.79
N ARG A 17 0.38 4.66 8.89
CA ARG A 17 0.95 5.79 9.63
C ARG A 17 0.54 7.13 9.02
N THR A 18 0.62 7.24 7.69
CA THR A 18 0.22 8.45 6.95
C THR A 18 -1.27 8.75 7.17
N LEU A 19 -2.15 7.78 6.96
CA LEU A 19 -3.60 7.97 7.10
C LEU A 19 -3.99 8.34 8.54
N ARG A 20 -3.33 7.74 9.54
CA ARG A 20 -3.54 8.10 10.95
C ARG A 20 -3.07 9.52 11.25
N HIS A 21 -1.97 9.97 10.64
CA HIS A 21 -1.48 11.34 10.77
C HIS A 21 -2.47 12.36 10.20
N PHE A 22 -3.17 12.02 9.10
CA PHE A 22 -4.22 12.86 8.51
C PHE A 22 -5.61 12.66 9.11
N GLY A 23 -5.75 11.92 10.22
CA GLY A 23 -7.03 11.78 10.94
C GLY A 23 -8.08 10.90 10.24
N TYR A 24 -7.68 10.00 9.33
CA TYR A 24 -8.64 9.12 8.65
C TYR A 24 -9.32 8.16 9.63
N PRO A 25 -10.65 7.96 9.54
CA PRO A 25 -11.36 6.96 10.34
C PRO A 25 -10.92 5.53 9.97
N PRO A 26 -10.98 4.57 10.91
CA PRO A 26 -10.44 3.21 10.73
C PRO A 26 -11.00 2.46 9.51
N ASP A 27 -12.24 2.75 9.12
CA ASP A 27 -12.91 2.12 7.98
C ASP A 27 -12.33 2.63 6.66
N MET A 28 -12.13 3.96 6.55
CA MET A 28 -11.47 4.58 5.41
C MET A 28 -9.96 4.25 5.38
N GLN A 29 -9.33 4.01 6.52
CA GLN A 29 -7.94 3.57 6.55
C GLN A 29 -7.75 2.23 5.85
N LYS A 30 -8.68 1.29 6.04
CA LYS A 30 -8.65 -0.02 5.36
C LYS A 30 -8.79 0.16 3.85
N LEU A 31 -9.81 0.92 3.42
CA LEU A 31 -10.07 1.19 2.01
C LEU A 31 -8.88 1.86 1.32
N ALA A 32 -8.34 2.93 1.92
CA ALA A 32 -7.20 3.66 1.36
C ALA A 32 -5.92 2.78 1.32
N THR A 33 -5.72 1.92 2.32
CA THR A 33 -4.60 0.97 2.31
C THR A 33 -4.72 -0.02 1.14
N GLU A 34 -5.90 -0.57 0.88
CA GLU A 34 -6.11 -1.48 -0.26
C GLU A 34 -5.91 -0.79 -1.62
N LEU A 35 -6.40 0.45 -1.76
CA LEU A 35 -6.21 1.24 -2.98
C LEU A 35 -4.73 1.50 -3.28
N VAL A 36 -3.95 1.91 -2.28
CA VAL A 36 -2.51 2.16 -2.46
C VAL A 36 -1.76 0.88 -2.82
N LEU A 37 -2.15 -0.26 -2.25
CA LEU A 37 -1.55 -1.56 -2.60
C LEU A 37 -1.86 -1.95 -4.04
N ARG A 38 -3.10 -1.82 -4.49
CA ARG A 38 -3.47 -2.06 -5.89
C ARG A 38 -2.72 -1.14 -6.84
N GLN A 39 -2.61 0.14 -6.52
CA GLN A 39 -1.87 1.10 -7.34
C GLN A 39 -0.38 0.74 -7.41
N ALA A 40 0.22 0.35 -6.29
CA ALA A 40 1.60 -0.10 -6.26
C ALA A 40 1.81 -1.38 -7.08
N GLU A 41 0.84 -2.31 -7.09
CA GLU A 41 0.88 -3.52 -7.92
C GLU A 41 0.77 -3.21 -9.42
N MET A 42 -0.12 -2.28 -9.81
CA MET A 42 -0.23 -1.84 -11.21
C MET A 42 1.04 -1.12 -11.69
N LEU A 43 1.55 -0.17 -10.89
CA LEU A 43 2.79 0.54 -11.20
C LEU A 43 3.98 -0.42 -11.27
N ALA A 44 4.08 -1.39 -10.36
CA ALA A 44 5.14 -2.39 -10.43
C ALA A 44 5.07 -3.24 -11.70
N GLY A 45 3.86 -3.53 -12.21
CA GLY A 45 3.68 -4.18 -13.52
C GLY A 45 4.13 -3.30 -14.68
N GLU A 46 3.73 -2.03 -14.65
CA GLU A 46 4.07 -1.04 -15.69
C GLU A 46 5.59 -0.74 -15.75
N PHE A 47 6.25 -0.60 -14.60
CA PHE A 47 7.69 -0.39 -14.51
C PHE A 47 8.52 -1.66 -14.73
N SER A 48 7.92 -2.84 -14.62
CA SER A 48 8.63 -4.10 -14.89
C SER A 48 8.70 -4.44 -16.38
N GLY A 49 8.02 -3.69 -17.25
CA GLY A 49 8.17 -3.76 -18.71
C GLY A 49 8.20 -5.18 -19.27
N ASP A 50 7.08 -5.88 -19.20
CA ASP A 50 6.81 -7.06 -20.04
C ASP A 50 5.80 -6.65 -21.13
#